data_AF-E3LQM3-F1
#
_entry.id   AF-E3LQM3-F1
#
_cell.length_a   1.000
_cell.length_b   1.000
_cell.length_c   1.000
_cell.angle_alpha   90.00
_cell.angle_beta   90.00
_cell.angle_gamma   90.00
#
_symmetry.space_group_name_H-M   'P 1'
#
loop_
_entity.id
_entity.type
_entity.pdbx_description
1 polymer ?
#
loop_
_entity_poly.entity_id
_entity_poly.type
_entity_poly.pdbx_seq_one_letter_code
_entity_poly.pdbx_strand_id
1 'polypeptide(L)'
;MSYTIGPAQKVDTEKKEVHSIPCSVQYTGPAEVSSNFIREQIDGESAERGMFRGRGMEGAEWKAPEGYEIHVLKERKGPKGVMLDIESRPDAIRVWQWDRTCGEDNADRTTIARASAYLRIAQSLADD
;
A
#
# COMPACT_ATOMS: atom_id res chain seq x y z
N MET A 1 13.87 0.78 20.58
CA MET A 1 15.00 0.57 19.65
C MET A 1 15.06 1.77 18.73
N SER A 2 16.24 2.39 18.55
CA SER A 2 16.40 3.54 17.66
C SER A 2 16.63 3.05 16.22
N TYR A 3 15.73 3.36 15.31
CA TYR A 3 15.91 3.07 13.88
C TYR A 3 16.53 4.30 13.22
N THR A 4 17.53 4.10 12.36
CA THR A 4 18.11 5.17 11.55
C THR A 4 17.69 4.95 10.10
N ILE A 5 17.01 5.94 9.53
CA ILE A 5 16.67 5.94 8.10
C ILE A 5 17.95 6.29 7.33
N GLY A 6 18.41 5.37 6.50
CA GLY A 6 19.60 5.55 5.66
C GLY A 6 19.33 6.56 4.53
N PRO A 7 20.39 7.12 3.90
CA PRO A 7 20.22 7.89 2.67
C PRO A 7 19.54 7.01 1.62
N ALA A 8 18.62 7.58 0.85
CA ALA A 8 17.97 6.87 -0.24
C ALA A 8 19.05 6.28 -1.16
N GLN A 9 19.09 4.94 -1.27
CA GLN A 9 19.82 4.30 -2.37
C GLN A 9 19.20 4.77 -3.69
N LYS A 10 19.94 4.71 -4.80
CA LYS A 10 19.39 5.06 -6.13
C LYS A 10 18.06 4.31 -6.32
N VAL A 11 16.96 5.04 -6.13
CA VAL A 11 15.62 4.49 -6.23
C VAL A 11 15.42 4.24 -7.72
N ASP A 12 15.07 3.01 -8.09
CA ASP A 12 14.62 2.73 -9.45
C ASP A 12 13.54 3.75 -9.82
N THR A 13 13.70 4.39 -10.97
CA THR A 13 12.84 5.51 -11.38
C THR A 13 11.40 5.06 -11.66
N GLU A 14 11.18 3.75 -11.79
CA GLU A 14 9.84 3.17 -11.88
C GLU A 14 9.19 3.03 -10.50
N LYS A 15 8.08 3.74 -10.31
CA LYS A 15 7.26 3.62 -9.11
C LYS A 15 6.66 2.21 -9.06
N LYS A 16 7.13 1.39 -8.11
CA LYS A 16 6.58 0.05 -7.87
C LYS A 16 5.12 0.16 -7.40
N GLU A 17 4.23 -0.62 -8.00
CA GLU A 17 2.85 -0.74 -7.51
C GLU A 17 2.82 -1.52 -6.18
N VAL A 18 1.99 -1.07 -5.25
CA VAL A 18 1.77 -1.74 -3.96
C VAL A 18 0.32 -2.18 -3.87
N HIS A 19 0.12 -3.47 -3.57
CA HIS A 19 -1.21 -4.07 -3.44
C HIS A 19 -1.44 -4.56 -2.01
N SER A 20 -2.53 -4.14 -1.39
CA SER A 20 -3.04 -4.70 -0.14
C SER A 20 -4.11 -5.72 -0.47
N ILE A 21 -3.80 -7.00 -0.28
CA ILE A 21 -4.71 -8.12 -0.56
C ILE A 21 -5.40 -8.61 0.72
N PRO A 22 -6.69 -9.01 0.66
CA PRO A 22 -7.48 -9.41 1.82
C PRO A 22 -7.20 -10.87 2.26
N CYS A 23 -5.92 -11.25 2.30
CA CYS A 23 -5.47 -12.55 2.78
C CYS A 23 -4.00 -12.49 3.24
N SER A 24 -3.61 -13.43 4.10
CA SER A 24 -2.22 -13.59 4.52
C SER A 24 -1.46 -14.53 3.59
N VAL A 25 -0.35 -14.07 3.03
CA VAL A 25 0.60 -14.90 2.26
C VAL A 25 1.85 -15.09 3.12
N GLN A 26 2.18 -16.33 3.45
CA GLN A 26 3.32 -16.64 4.32
C GLN A 26 4.68 -16.47 3.62
N TYR A 27 4.70 -16.61 2.30
CA TYR A 27 5.91 -16.43 1.50
C TYR A 27 6.19 -14.94 1.29
N THR A 28 7.39 -14.49 1.65
CA THR A 28 7.81 -13.07 1.61
C THR A 28 8.89 -12.78 0.57
N GLY A 29 9.15 -13.72 -0.35
CA GLY A 29 10.13 -13.58 -1.42
C GLY A 29 9.56 -13.00 -2.71
N PRO A 30 10.38 -12.95 -3.78
CA PRO A 30 9.94 -12.49 -5.10
C PRO A 30 8.78 -13.31 -5.66
N ALA A 31 7.83 -12.64 -6.32
CA ALA A 31 6.69 -13.27 -6.96
C ALA A 31 6.43 -12.63 -8.33
N GLU A 32 6.01 -13.46 -9.29
CA GLU A 32 5.69 -13.04 -10.65
C GLU A 32 4.27 -12.43 -10.71
N VAL A 33 4.11 -11.25 -10.12
CA VAL A 33 2.80 -10.58 -9.96
C VAL A 33 2.18 -10.26 -11.31
N SER A 34 2.92 -9.60 -12.22
CA SER A 34 2.38 -9.12 -13.50
C SER A 34 1.89 -10.23 -14.42
N SER A 35 2.43 -11.45 -14.31
CA SER A 35 2.02 -12.59 -15.15
C SER A 35 0.91 -13.43 -14.54
N ASN A 36 0.68 -13.35 -13.22
CA ASN A 36 -0.29 -14.20 -12.52
C ASN A 36 -1.49 -13.43 -11.95
N PHE A 37 -1.31 -12.15 -11.62
CA PHE A 37 -2.37 -11.33 -11.04
C PHE A 37 -2.99 -10.44 -12.12
N ILE A 38 -3.85 -11.07 -12.91
CA ILE A 38 -4.59 -10.43 -14.00
C ILE A 38 -5.72 -9.59 -13.39
N ARG A 39 -5.86 -8.37 -13.90
CA ARG A 39 -6.84 -7.38 -13.45
C ARG A 39 -7.47 -6.66 -14.63
N GLU A 40 -8.71 -6.23 -14.44
CA GLU A 40 -9.51 -5.53 -15.45
C GLU A 40 -10.09 -4.25 -14.83
N GLN A 41 -10.01 -3.13 -15.55
CA GLN A 41 -10.67 -1.90 -15.12
C GLN A 41 -12.18 -2.07 -15.23
N ILE A 42 -12.94 -1.60 -14.24
CA ILE A 42 -14.39 -1.52 -14.36
C ILE A 42 -14.74 -0.28 -15.19
N ASP A 43 -15.50 -0.48 -16.28
CA ASP A 43 -15.91 0.61 -17.17
C ASP A 43 -16.62 1.73 -16.41
N GLY A 44 -16.11 2.95 -16.52
CA GLY A 44 -16.68 4.14 -15.90
C GLY A 44 -16.37 4.32 -14.41
N GLU A 45 -15.57 3.43 -13.80
CA GLU A 45 -15.17 3.51 -12.39
C GLU A 45 -13.64 3.57 -12.25
N SER A 46 -13.15 4.14 -11.14
CA SER A 46 -11.73 4.07 -10.76
C SER A 46 -11.33 2.70 -10.18
N ALA A 47 -12.30 1.80 -9.99
CA ALA A 47 -12.09 0.49 -9.42
C ALA A 47 -11.69 -0.56 -10.48
N GLU A 48 -10.94 -1.56 -10.04
CA GLU A 48 -10.50 -2.71 -10.83
C GLU A 48 -11.07 -4.00 -10.26
N ARG A 49 -11.30 -5.00 -11.11
CA ARG A 49 -11.60 -6.38 -10.71
C ARG A 49 -10.39 -7.26 -10.94
N GLY A 50 -10.21 -8.21 -10.05
CA GLY A 50 -9.14 -9.20 -10.14
C GLY A 50 -9.52 -10.51 -9.49
N MET A 51 -8.68 -11.51 -9.64
CA MET A 51 -8.86 -12.80 -8.98
C MET A 51 -7.57 -13.23 -8.30
N PHE A 52 -7.67 -13.67 -7.05
CA PHE A 52 -6.55 -14.27 -6.33
C PHE A 52 -6.97 -15.63 -5.77
N ARG A 53 -6.25 -16.69 -6.14
CA ARG A 53 -6.51 -18.06 -5.68
C ARG A 53 -7.96 -18.53 -5.95
N GLY A 54 -8.52 -18.16 -7.10
CA GLY A 54 -9.87 -18.55 -7.50
C GLY A 54 -11.01 -17.74 -6.86
N ARG A 55 -10.68 -16.71 -6.07
CA ARG A 55 -11.67 -15.82 -5.46
C ARG A 55 -11.61 -14.46 -6.14
N GLY A 56 -12.78 -13.95 -6.54
CA GLY A 56 -12.90 -12.63 -7.17
C GLY A 56 -12.83 -11.51 -6.14
N MET A 57 -12.16 -10.42 -6.49
CA MET A 57 -11.98 -9.23 -5.66
C MET A 57 -12.17 -7.97 -6.49
N GLU A 58 -12.57 -6.90 -5.80
CA GLU A 58 -12.56 -5.55 -6.35
C GLU A 58 -11.53 -4.71 -5.59
N GLY A 59 -10.83 -3.83 -6.29
CA GLY A 59 -9.80 -2.99 -5.72
C GLY A 59 -9.89 -1.55 -6.18
N ALA A 60 -9.51 -0.63 -5.32
CA ALA A 60 -9.40 0.79 -5.64
C ALA A 60 -8.10 1.36 -5.08
N GLU A 61 -7.66 2.48 -5.65
CA GLU A 61 -6.51 3.22 -5.14
C GLU A 61 -6.87 3.94 -3.84
N TRP A 62 -6.07 3.70 -2.81
CA TRP A 62 -6.02 4.54 -1.63
C TRP A 62 -4.78 5.44 -1.72
N LYS A 63 -5.00 6.75 -1.65
CA LYS A 63 -3.95 7.77 -1.62
C LYS A 63 -3.72 8.23 -0.20
N ALA A 64 -2.48 8.57 0.12
CA ALA A 64 -2.18 9.16 1.42
C ALA A 64 -2.94 10.49 1.59
N PRO A 65 -3.38 10.82 2.82
CA PRO A 65 -3.95 12.13 3.11
C PRO A 65 -2.95 13.26 2.80
N GLU A 66 -3.48 14.47 2.60
CA GLU A 66 -2.64 15.65 2.34
C GLU A 66 -1.57 15.83 3.42
N GLY A 67 -0.34 16.14 2.98
CA GLY A 67 0.83 16.27 3.85
C GLY A 67 1.53 14.96 4.22
N TYR A 68 1.01 13.80 3.78
CA TYR A 68 1.63 12.50 4.02
C TYR A 68 2.15 11.86 2.73
N GLU A 69 3.22 11.07 2.86
CA GLU A 69 3.83 10.28 1.78
C GLU A 69 3.88 8.79 2.15
N ILE A 70 3.83 7.93 1.13
CA ILE A 70 3.96 6.48 1.29
C ILE A 70 5.39 6.08 0.96
N HIS A 71 6.01 5.29 1.84
CA HIS A 71 7.37 4.77 1.67
C HIS A 71 7.40 3.27 1.92
N VAL A 72 8.04 2.50 1.03
CA VAL A 72 8.40 1.10 1.28
C VAL A 72 9.82 1.08 1.81
N LEU A 73 10.00 0.47 2.98
CA LEU A 73 11.28 0.42 3.67
C LEU A 73 11.84 -1.00 3.66
N LYS A 74 13.15 -1.11 3.47
CA LYS A 74 13.87 -2.37 3.55
C LYS A 74 14.89 -2.34 4.69
N GLU A 75 14.81 -3.34 5.56
CA GLU A 75 15.77 -3.53 6.62
C GLU A 75 17.12 -4.01 6.07
N ARG A 76 18.19 -3.41 6.57
CA ARG A 76 19.55 -3.92 6.40
C ARG A 76 20.36 -3.82 7.69
N LYS A 77 21.41 -4.64 7.77
CA LYS A 77 22.41 -4.53 8.84
C LYS A 77 23.31 -3.32 8.57
N GLY A 78 23.22 -2.33 9.44
CA GLY A 78 24.12 -1.18 9.47
C GLY A 78 25.24 -1.34 10.50
N PRO A 79 26.20 -0.39 10.51
CA PRO A 79 27.35 -0.44 11.43
C PRO A 79 26.97 -0.37 12.91
N LYS A 80 25.81 0.23 13.25
CA LYS A 80 25.34 0.46 14.62
C LYS A 80 24.01 -0.24 14.94
N GLY A 81 23.57 -1.18 14.10
CA GLY A 81 22.27 -1.86 14.26
C GLY A 81 21.44 -1.87 12.97
N VAL A 82 20.13 -2.09 13.11
CA VAL A 82 19.20 -2.13 11.97
C VAL A 82 19.08 -0.74 11.36
N MET A 83 19.26 -0.67 10.04
CA MET A 83 19.01 0.53 9.23
C MET A 83 17.87 0.24 8.26
N LEU A 84 17.07 1.27 7.99
CA LEU A 84 15.96 1.22 7.04
C LEU A 84 16.34 2.05 5.81
N ASP A 85 16.42 1.41 4.66
CA ASP A 85 16.60 2.11 3.38
C ASP A 85 15.23 2.25 2.69
N ILE A 86 15.00 3.39 2.05
CA ILE A 86 13.79 3.61 1.24
C ILE A 86 13.96 2.83 -0.07
N GLU A 87 13.10 1.84 -0.30
CA GLU A 87 13.07 1.03 -1.51
C GLU A 87 12.19 1.66 -2.60
N SER A 88 11.04 2.21 -2.24
CA SER A 88 10.14 2.87 -3.18
C SER A 88 9.25 3.93 -2.51
N ARG A 89 8.71 4.84 -3.33
CA ARG A 89 7.79 5.91 -2.96
C ARG A 89 6.54 5.87 -3.84
N PRO A 90 5.62 4.93 -3.59
CA PRO A 90 4.40 4.82 -4.38
C PRO A 90 3.45 6.00 -4.08
N ASP A 91 2.69 6.43 -5.09
CA ASP A 91 1.70 7.51 -4.92
C ASP A 91 0.40 7.01 -4.26
N ALA A 92 0.13 5.71 -4.38
CA ALA A 92 -1.08 5.06 -3.89
C ALA A 92 -0.81 3.60 -3.52
N ILE A 93 -1.70 3.03 -2.69
CA ILE A 93 -1.79 1.60 -2.45
C ILE A 93 -3.10 1.13 -3.06
N ARG A 94 -3.04 0.10 -3.91
CA ARG A 94 -4.27 -0.54 -4.43
C ARG A 94 -4.80 -1.52 -3.39
N VAL A 95 -5.98 -1.22 -2.84
CA VAL A 95 -6.59 -1.98 -1.74
C VAL A 95 -7.68 -2.87 -2.31
N TRP A 96 -7.56 -4.18 -2.09
CA TRP A 96 -8.50 -5.17 -2.58
C TRP A 96 -9.43 -5.65 -1.47
N GLN A 97 -10.70 -5.88 -1.79
CA GLN A 97 -11.71 -6.42 -0.87
C GLN A 97 -12.38 -7.66 -1.45
N TRP A 98 -12.67 -8.63 -0.56
CA TRP A 98 -13.54 -9.75 -0.87
C TRP A 98 -15.00 -9.33 -0.78
N ASP A 99 -15.81 -9.80 -1.73
CA ASP A 99 -17.27 -9.78 -1.65
C ASP A 99 -17.87 -8.37 -1.40
N ARG A 100 -17.12 -7.32 -1.72
CA ARG A 100 -17.48 -5.90 -1.55
C ARG A 100 -16.94 -5.08 -2.71
N THR A 101 -17.69 -4.06 -3.10
CA THR A 101 -17.23 -3.08 -4.08
C THR A 101 -16.32 -2.06 -3.41
N CYS A 102 -15.33 -1.58 -4.16
CA CYS A 102 -14.46 -0.47 -3.83
C CYS A 102 -14.83 0.81 -4.60
N GLY A 103 -15.98 0.83 -5.30
CA GLY A 103 -16.55 2.02 -5.93
C GLY A 103 -16.74 3.21 -4.96
N GLU A 104 -17.05 4.38 -5.51
CA GLU A 104 -17.00 5.69 -4.82
C GLU A 104 -17.63 5.70 -3.42
N ASP A 105 -18.79 5.07 -3.23
CA ASP A 105 -19.52 5.03 -1.95
C ASP A 105 -18.86 4.14 -0.87
N ASN A 106 -17.89 3.30 -1.22
CA ASN A 106 -17.28 2.31 -0.33
C ASN A 106 -15.76 2.49 -0.13
N ALA A 107 -15.13 3.49 -0.75
CA ALA A 107 -13.69 3.75 -0.64
C ALA A 107 -13.25 3.97 0.83
N ASP A 108 -14.05 4.73 1.60
CA ASP A 108 -13.79 5.04 3.01
C ASP A 108 -13.96 3.85 3.97
N ARG A 109 -14.57 2.76 3.49
CA ARG A 109 -14.84 1.57 4.31
C ARG A 109 -13.68 0.57 4.33
N THR A 110 -12.64 0.80 3.54
CA THR A 110 -11.43 -0.03 3.58
C THR A 110 -10.74 0.08 4.93
N THR A 111 -10.06 -0.99 5.35
CA THR A 111 -9.33 -1.01 6.64
C THR A 111 -8.26 0.08 6.69
N ILE A 112 -7.57 0.33 5.56
CA ILE A 112 -6.53 1.36 5.49
C ILE A 112 -7.12 2.77 5.53
N ALA A 113 -8.25 3.04 4.87
CA ALA A 113 -8.91 4.35 4.94
C ALA A 113 -9.31 4.66 6.40
N ARG A 114 -9.94 3.70 7.08
CA ARG A 114 -10.31 3.84 8.51
C ARG A 114 -9.11 4.04 9.42
N ALA A 115 -8.01 3.32 9.18
CA ALA A 115 -6.77 3.48 9.94
C ALA A 115 -6.12 4.86 9.70
N SER A 116 -6.16 5.34 8.46
CA SER A 116 -5.58 6.64 8.10
C SER A 116 -6.31 7.83 8.72
N ALA A 117 -7.60 7.70 9.06
CA ALA A 117 -8.35 8.73 9.77
C ALA A 117 -7.75 9.09 11.13
N TYR A 118 -6.98 8.18 11.75
CA TYR A 118 -6.25 8.46 12.99
C TYR A 118 -5.12 9.47 12.81
N LEU A 119 -4.55 9.62 11.60
CA LEU A 119 -3.51 10.61 11.33
C LEU A 119 -4.04 12.03 11.56
N ARG A 120 -5.25 12.31 11.08
CA ARG A 120 -5.92 13.59 11.31
C ARG A 120 -6.16 13.86 12.79
N ILE A 121 -6.63 12.85 13.54
CA ILE A 121 -6.87 12.97 14.98
C ILE A 121 -5.55 13.25 15.71
N ALA A 122 -4.48 12.52 15.37
CA ALA A 122 -3.17 12.71 15.97
C ALA A 122 -2.59 14.10 15.68
N GLN A 123 -2.77 14.62 14.46
CA GLN A 123 -2.35 15.99 14.11
C GLN A 123 -3.09 17.01 14.96
N SER A 124 -4.42 16.92 15.05
CA SER A 124 -5.20 17.84 15.88
C SER A 124 -4.81 17.80 17.36
N LEU A 125 -4.48 16.64 17.90
CA LEU A 125 -3.99 16.51 19.28
C LEU A 125 -2.57 17.05 19.50
N ALA A 126 -1.76 17.13 18.44
CA ALA A 126 -0.40 17.67 18.52
C ALA A 126 -0.38 19.21 18.40
N ASP A 127 -1.41 19.78 17.78
CA ASP A 127 -1.57 21.22 17.59
C ASP A 127 -2.23 21.93 18.80
N ASP A 128 -2.88 21.17 19.70
CA ASP A 128 -3.43 21.63 20.99
C ASP A 128 -2.34 21.85 22.06
#